data_AF-A0A947R9T0-F1
#
_entry.id   AF-A0A947R9T0-F1
#
_cell.length_a   1.000
_cell.length_b   1.000
_cell.length_c   1.000
_cell.angle_alpha   90.00
_cell.angle_beta   90.00
_cell.angle_gamma   90.00
#
_symmetry.space_group_name_H-M   'P 1'
#
loop_
_entity.id
_entity.type
_entity.pdbx_description
1 polymer ?
#
loop_
_entity_poly.entity_id
_entity_poly.type
_entity_poly.pdbx_seq_one_letter_code
_entity_poly.pdbx_strand_id
1 'polypeptide(L)'
;MLFWKAFETDPNKLWLQTGFMHCTHQNFLLRVLLIKSNWFPKEDIQLGYSLVWHISPHQYLKIKMNNKFIAADPWNHGFGIPLGYFATGFSYKSLAK
;
A
#
# COMPACT_ATOMS: atom_id res chain seq x y z
N MET A 1 13.34 10.33 14.30
CA MET A 1 12.14 10.13 13.45
C MET A 1 10.92 10.46 14.30
N LEU A 2 10.00 11.29 13.81
CA LEU A 2 8.91 11.81 14.65
C LEU A 2 7.66 10.95 14.43
N PHE A 3 7.25 10.16 15.43
CA PHE A 3 6.15 9.19 15.36
C PHE A 3 4.85 9.79 14.82
N TRP A 4 4.54 11.04 15.18
CA TRP A 4 3.32 11.73 14.74
C TRP A 4 3.26 11.96 13.23
N LYS A 5 4.41 11.98 12.52
CA LYS A 5 4.42 12.15 11.07
C LYS A 5 3.67 11.02 10.37
N ALA A 6 3.61 9.81 10.94
CA ALA A 6 2.90 8.66 10.35
C ALA A 6 1.36 8.80 10.33
N PHE A 7 0.82 9.87 10.94
CA PHE A 7 -0.61 10.16 11.06
C PHE A 7 -1.02 11.43 10.30
N GLU A 8 -0.17 11.95 9.40
CA GLU A 8 -0.57 13.05 8.52
C GLU A 8 -1.66 12.57 7.56
N THR A 9 -2.74 13.34 7.44
CA THR A 9 -3.94 13.00 6.65
C THR A 9 -4.27 14.02 5.59
N ASP A 10 -3.54 15.14 5.53
CA ASP A 10 -3.68 16.13 4.46
C ASP A 10 -3.02 15.61 3.16
N PRO A 11 -3.81 15.27 2.13
CA PRO A 11 -3.27 14.73 0.89
C PRO A 11 -2.37 15.70 0.15
N ASN A 12 -2.56 17.03 0.27
CA ASN A 12 -1.71 18.01 -0.40
C ASN A 12 -0.31 18.05 0.25
N LYS A 13 -0.24 18.00 1.58
CA LYS A 13 1.05 17.93 2.28
C LYS A 13 1.79 16.64 1.97
N LEU A 14 1.08 15.52 1.93
CA LEU A 14 1.67 14.22 1.59
C LEU A 14 2.18 14.21 0.13
N TRP A 15 1.41 14.76 -0.82
CA TRP A 15 1.81 14.82 -2.22
C TRP A 15 3.05 15.66 -2.48
N LEU A 16 3.22 16.75 -1.72
CA LEU A 16 4.39 17.64 -1.83
C LEU A 16 5.63 17.11 -1.10
N GLN A 17 5.51 15.99 -0.36
CA GLN A 17 6.63 15.44 0.38
C GLN A 17 7.68 14.84 -0.57
N THR A 18 8.91 15.32 -0.48
CA THR A 18 10.05 14.77 -1.23
C THR A 18 10.75 13.67 -0.44
N GLY A 19 11.29 12.66 -1.14
CA GLY A 19 12.07 11.59 -0.54
C GLY A 19 11.21 10.41 -0.08
N PHE A 20 11.44 9.92 1.13
CA PHE A 20 10.77 8.72 1.64
C PHE A 20 9.35 9.01 2.14
N MET A 21 8.40 8.15 1.79
CA MET A 21 7.01 8.17 2.26
C MET A 21 6.65 6.82 2.89
N HIS A 22 5.97 6.85 4.05
CA HIS A 22 5.53 5.63 4.73
C HIS A 22 4.43 4.89 3.96
N CYS A 23 4.35 3.57 4.12
CA CYS A 23 3.32 2.75 3.49
C CYS A 23 1.89 3.23 3.84
N THR A 24 1.66 3.70 5.05
CA THR A 24 0.35 4.26 5.46
C THR A 24 -0.04 5.47 4.62
N HIS A 25 0.88 6.38 4.35
CA HIS A 25 0.63 7.55 3.51
C HIS A 25 0.53 7.19 2.03
N GLN A 26 1.38 6.30 1.53
CA GLN A 26 1.32 5.84 0.14
C GLN A 26 -0.04 5.20 -0.16
N ASN A 27 -0.51 4.31 0.73
CA ASN A 27 -1.81 3.66 0.58
C ASN A 27 -2.98 4.61 0.80
N PHE A 28 -2.83 5.61 1.69
CA PHE A 28 -3.84 6.66 1.84
C PHE A 28 -4.01 7.45 0.53
N LEU A 29 -2.90 7.92 -0.06
CA LEU A 29 -2.94 8.64 -1.34
C LEU A 29 -3.50 7.75 -2.45
N LEU A 30 -3.03 6.51 -2.56
CA LEU A 30 -3.55 5.56 -3.55
C LEU A 30 -5.06 5.36 -3.39
N ARG A 31 -5.55 5.15 -2.16
CA ARG A 31 -6.98 5.01 -1.88
C ARG A 31 -7.77 6.25 -2.28
N VAL A 32 -7.25 7.45 -2.00
CA VAL A 32 -7.88 8.70 -2.42
C VAL A 32 -7.97 8.77 -3.94
N LEU A 33 -6.89 8.46 -4.66
CA LEU A 33 -6.86 8.49 -6.13
C LEU A 33 -7.84 7.49 -6.75
N LEU A 34 -7.90 6.26 -6.24
CA LEU A 34 -8.82 5.22 -6.74
C LEU A 34 -10.30 5.57 -6.54
N ILE A 35 -10.64 6.18 -5.39
CA ILE A 35 -12.01 6.62 -5.12
C ILE A 35 -12.36 7.83 -6.00
N LYS A 36 -11.44 8.81 -6.09
CA LYS A 36 -11.68 10.06 -6.81
C LYS A 36 -11.67 9.91 -8.33
N SER A 37 -11.09 8.83 -8.87
CA SER A 37 -11.18 8.51 -10.29
C SER A 37 -12.57 8.01 -10.72
N ASN A 38 -13.47 7.71 -9.77
CA ASN A 38 -14.75 7.04 -10.00
C ASN A 38 -14.64 5.63 -10.62
N TRP A 39 -13.46 5.01 -10.58
CA TRP A 39 -13.28 3.63 -11.07
C TRP A 39 -13.56 2.59 -9.98
N PHE A 40 -13.38 2.96 -8.72
CA PHE A 40 -13.57 2.07 -7.58
C PHE A 40 -14.47 2.74 -6.54
N PRO A 41 -15.57 2.08 -6.13
CA PRO A 41 -16.32 2.53 -4.98
C PRO A 41 -15.52 2.26 -3.69
N LYS A 42 -15.83 2.99 -2.62
CA LYS A 42 -15.07 2.92 -1.36
C LYS A 42 -15.11 1.51 -0.75
N GLU A 43 -16.24 0.82 -0.88
CA GLU A 43 -16.50 -0.54 -0.41
C GLU A 43 -15.65 -1.61 -1.11
N ASP A 44 -15.16 -1.31 -2.31
CA ASP A 44 -14.26 -2.20 -3.05
C ASP A 44 -12.79 -2.05 -2.62
N ILE A 45 -12.51 -1.19 -1.63
CA ILE A 45 -11.15 -0.95 -1.12
C ILE A 45 -11.11 -1.20 0.38
N GLN A 46 -10.30 -2.18 0.78
CA GLN A 46 -10.07 -2.55 2.18
C GLN A 46 -8.60 -2.38 2.56
N LEU A 47 -8.32 -2.19 3.84
CA LEU A 47 -6.95 -2.21 4.36
C LEU A 47 -6.48 -3.65 4.55
N GLY A 48 -5.24 -3.91 4.13
CA GLY A 48 -4.49 -5.12 4.42
C GLY A 48 -3.29 -4.80 5.32
N TYR A 49 -2.89 -5.77 6.13
CA TYR A 49 -1.73 -5.66 7.01
C TYR A 49 -0.85 -6.90 6.88
N SER A 50 0.46 -6.71 6.98
CA SER A 50 1.46 -7.77 6.98
C SER A 50 2.65 -7.38 7.86
N LEU A 51 3.63 -8.28 7.96
CA LEU A 51 4.93 -8.03 8.56
C LEU A 51 6.02 -8.18 7.51
N VAL A 52 6.76 -7.12 7.26
CA VAL A 52 7.95 -7.11 6.41
C VAL A 52 9.15 -7.57 7.26
N TRP A 53 9.92 -8.52 6.74
CA TRP A 53 10.98 -9.24 7.47
C TRP A 53 10.52 -9.83 8.81
N HIS A 54 9.23 -10.16 8.95
CA HIS A 54 8.60 -10.63 10.19
C HIS A 54 8.64 -9.66 11.38
N ILE A 55 9.15 -8.43 11.21
CA ILE A 55 9.36 -7.49 12.32
C ILE A 55 8.74 -6.12 12.09
N SER A 56 8.62 -5.68 10.84
CA SER A 56 8.18 -4.33 10.51
C SER A 56 6.72 -4.34 10.06
N PRO A 57 5.80 -3.70 10.79
CA PRO A 57 4.41 -3.59 10.37
C PRO A 57 4.30 -2.92 9.01
N HIS A 58 3.53 -3.54 8.13
CA HIS A 58 3.27 -3.03 6.79
C HIS A 58 1.77 -2.97 6.53
N GLN A 59 1.36 -1.93 5.81
CA GLN A 59 -0.01 -1.72 5.37
C GLN A 59 -0.02 -1.79 3.84
N TYR A 60 -1.07 -2.37 3.27
CA TYR A 60 -1.35 -2.36 1.83
C TYR A 60 -2.86 -2.21 1.60
N LEU A 61 -3.29 -2.11 0.35
CA LEU A 61 -4.71 -2.11 -0.01
C LEU A 61 -5.14 -3.48 -0.56
N LYS A 62 -6.34 -3.92 -0.22
CA LYS A 62 -7.05 -4.99 -0.93
C LYS A 62 -8.12 -4.34 -1.80
N ILE A 63 -8.02 -4.52 -3.11
CA ILE A 63 -8.92 -3.90 -4.08
C ILE A 63 -9.75 -5.02 -4.73
N LYS A 64 -11.07 -4.83 -4.79
CA LYS A 64 -11.96 -5.76 -5.48
C LYS A 64 -11.84 -5.56 -6.99
N MET A 65 -11.45 -6.62 -7.70
CA MET A 65 -11.37 -6.68 -9.16
C MET A 65 -11.95 -8.03 -9.62
N ASN A 66 -12.84 -8.02 -10.61
CA ASN A 66 -13.49 -9.24 -11.12
C ASN A 66 -14.10 -10.11 -10.00
N ASN A 67 -14.79 -9.47 -9.05
CA ASN A 67 -15.41 -10.09 -7.88
C ASN A 67 -14.45 -10.80 -6.90
N LYS A 68 -13.14 -10.48 -6.95
CA LYS A 68 -12.13 -10.99 -6.02
C LYS A 68 -11.32 -9.84 -5.44
N PHE A 69 -10.95 -9.93 -4.16
CA PHE A 69 -10.01 -8.99 -3.57
C PHE A 69 -8.59 -9.40 -3.94
N ILE A 70 -7.83 -8.49 -4.54
CA ILE A 70 -6.41 -8.65 -4.81
C ILE A 70 -5.61 -7.63 -4.01
N ALA A 71 -4.38 -7.98 -3.63
CA ALA A 71 -3.49 -7.04 -2.97
C ALA A 71 -2.91 -6.03 -3.97
N ALA A 72 -2.96 -4.75 -3.60
CA ALA A 72 -2.35 -3.62 -4.28
C ALA A 72 -1.42 -2.92 -3.29
N ASP A 73 -0.14 -2.98 -3.58
CA ASP A 73 0.92 -2.51 -2.71
C ASP A 73 2.00 -1.84 -3.56
N PRO A 74 2.02 -0.50 -3.64
CA PRO A 74 3.01 0.22 -4.44
C PRO A 74 4.45 -0.09 -4.03
N TRP A 75 4.67 -0.47 -2.77
CA TRP A 75 6.02 -0.77 -2.27
C TRP A 75 6.56 -2.08 -2.87
N ASN A 76 5.69 -3.02 -3.25
CA ASN A 76 6.07 -4.28 -3.88
C ASN A 76 6.91 -4.13 -5.15
N HIS A 77 6.68 -3.06 -5.90
CA HIS A 77 7.36 -2.86 -7.18
C HIS A 77 8.88 -2.84 -6.98
N GLY A 78 9.37 -2.24 -5.88
CA GLY A 78 10.78 -2.21 -5.53
C GLY A 78 11.39 -3.58 -5.21
N PHE A 79 10.57 -4.58 -4.86
CA PHE A 79 11.01 -5.94 -4.55
C PHE A 79 10.75 -6.94 -5.70
N GLY A 80 10.25 -6.46 -6.85
CA GLY A 80 9.87 -7.31 -7.97
C GLY A 80 8.69 -8.23 -7.65
N ILE A 81 7.85 -7.88 -6.68
CA ILE A 81 6.65 -8.63 -6.32
C ILE A 81 5.50 -8.20 -7.25
N PRO A 82 4.81 -9.14 -7.93
CA PRO A 82 3.74 -8.80 -8.87
C PRO A 82 2.47 -8.29 -8.17
N LEU A 83 1.58 -7.66 -8.94
CA LEU A 83 0.24 -7.28 -8.49
C LEU A 83 -0.54 -8.51 -7.98
N GLY A 84 -1.35 -8.33 -6.94
CA GLY A 84 -2.07 -9.41 -6.28
C GLY A 84 -1.35 -10.02 -5.08
N TYR A 85 -0.08 -9.65 -4.87
CA TYR A 85 0.72 -10.02 -3.70
C TYR A 85 1.01 -8.77 -2.84
N PHE A 86 1.66 -8.94 -1.69
CA PHE A 86 2.01 -7.88 -0.74
C PHE A 86 3.43 -8.07 -0.19
N ALA A 87 4.03 -7.00 0.34
CA ALA A 87 5.42 -7.04 0.74
C ALA A 87 5.59 -7.90 2.01
N THR A 88 6.56 -8.80 1.96
CA THR A 88 7.06 -9.58 3.11
C THR A 88 8.52 -9.25 3.42
N GLY A 89 9.15 -8.35 2.65
CA GLY A 89 10.57 -7.98 2.76
C GLY A 89 11.53 -8.89 1.99
N PHE A 90 11.03 -9.99 1.43
CA PHE A 90 11.83 -10.90 0.60
C PHE A 90 11.47 -10.73 -0.88
N SER A 91 12.42 -11.02 -1.76
CA SER A 91 12.15 -11.02 -3.21
C SER A 91 11.08 -12.06 -3.55
N TYR A 92 10.25 -11.79 -4.56
CA TYR A 92 9.29 -12.77 -5.06
C TYR A 92 9.95 -14.12 -5.41
N LYS A 93 11.16 -14.09 -5.98
CA LYS A 93 11.93 -15.30 -6.33
C LYS A 93 12.31 -16.16 -5.12
N SER A 94 12.45 -15.56 -3.94
CA SER A 94 12.73 -16.30 -2.70
C SER A 94 11.48 -16.90 -2.05
N LEU A 95 10.28 -16.47 -2.44
CA LEU A 95 9.00 -16.95 -1.90
C LEU A 95 8.34 -18.02 -2.77
N ALA A 96 8.72 -18.13 -4.04
CA ALA A 96 8.18 -19.10 -5.00
C ALA A 96 8.89 -20.47 -4.97
N LYS A 97 9.48 -20.87 -3.83
CA LYS A 97 10.09 -22.18 -3.63
C LYS A 97 9.11 -23.18 -3.02
#